data_AF-A0A1I6GM52-F1
#
_entry.id   AF-A0A1I6GM52-F1
#
_cell.length_a   1.000
_cell.length_b   1.000
_cell.length_c   1.000
_cell.angle_alpha   90.00
_cell.angle_beta   90.00
_cell.angle_gamma   90.00
#
_symmetry.space_group_name_H-M   'P 1'
#
loop_
_entity.id
_entity.type
_entity.pdbx_description
1 polymer ?
#
loop_
_entity_poly.entity_id
_entity_poly.type
_entity_poly.pdbx_seq_one_letter_code
_entity_poly.pdbx_strand_id
1 'polypeptide(L)'
;MKMKIGTALPADYVVSHEDLTDAATTLIAQTLLPLFAESMSEEVARANVQGIVTELAYLFDEGAIEIGGKSYMPRLAFVDEQGAILPGVAALTTMHECVEDLFDIDPAAQITFEEPEYDE
;
A
#
# COMPACT_ATOMS: atom_id res chain seq x y z
N MET A 1 3.50 -13.14 -11.19
CA MET A 1 3.95 -11.83 -10.71
C MET A 1 4.18 -11.88 -9.21
N LYS A 2 5.43 -12.07 -8.79
CA LYS A 2 5.83 -11.92 -7.39
C LYS A 2 6.58 -10.59 -7.28
N MET A 3 5.89 -9.53 -6.86
CA MET A 3 6.54 -8.26 -6.54
C MET A 3 7.07 -8.34 -5.11
N LYS A 4 8.37 -8.11 -4.94
CA LYS A 4 9.00 -8.00 -3.64
C LYS A 4 9.55 -6.59 -3.50
N ILE A 5 9.13 -5.95 -2.41
CA ILE A 5 9.72 -4.70 -1.95
C ILE A 5 10.71 -5.05 -0.85
N GLY A 6 11.95 -4.58 -0.95
CA GLY A 6 12.97 -4.93 0.02
C GLY A 6 14.03 -3.85 0.20
N THR A 7 14.46 -3.67 1.44
CA THR A 7 15.66 -2.91 1.78
C THR A 7 16.27 -3.40 3.08
N ALA A 8 17.56 -3.16 3.27
CA ALA A 8 18.22 -3.49 4.52
C ALA A 8 17.89 -2.40 5.55
N LEU A 9 17.15 -2.77 6.60
CA LEU A 9 16.85 -1.85 7.70
C LEU A 9 18.05 -1.73 8.66
N PRO A 10 18.25 -0.56 9.29
CA PRO A 10 19.15 -0.41 10.42
C PRO A 10 18.83 -1.42 11.54
N ALA A 11 19.85 -1.85 12.29
CA ALA A 11 19.70 -2.90 13.30
C ALA A 11 18.75 -2.55 14.47
N ASP A 12 18.52 -1.26 14.69
CA ASP A 12 17.65 -0.69 15.74
C ASP A 12 16.33 -0.16 15.19
N TYR A 13 16.07 -0.29 13.89
CA TYR A 13 14.83 0.15 13.29
C TYR A 13 13.67 -0.78 13.65
N VAL A 14 12.58 -0.19 14.14
CA VAL A 14 11.34 -0.91 14.43
C VAL A 14 10.33 -0.52 13.37
N VAL A 15 9.95 -1.49 12.54
CA VAL A 15 8.93 -1.29 11.50
C VAL A 15 7.61 -0.88 12.14
N SER A 16 7.08 0.24 11.69
CA SER A 16 5.77 0.75 12.09
C SER A 16 4.67 0.27 11.14
N HIS A 17 3.43 0.32 11.63
CA HIS A 17 2.26 0.03 10.79
C HIS A 17 2.07 1.06 9.68
N GLU A 18 2.48 2.30 9.92
CA GLU A 18 2.44 3.40 8.94
C GLU A 18 3.43 3.14 7.80
N ASP A 19 4.66 2.74 8.12
CA ASP A 19 5.70 2.40 7.12
C ASP A 19 5.20 1.33 6.14
N LEU A 20 4.55 0.29 6.68
CA LEU A 20 4.01 -0.79 5.86
C LEU A 20 2.78 -0.36 5.06
N THR A 21 1.99 0.58 5.59
CA THR A 21 0.82 1.12 4.88
C THR A 21 1.26 1.90 3.65
N ASP A 22 2.25 2.78 3.79
CA ASP A 22 2.85 3.53 2.69
C ASP A 22 3.50 2.62 1.63
N ALA A 23 4.25 1.60 2.07
CA ALA A 23 4.78 0.60 1.15
C ALA A 23 3.66 -0.18 0.42
N ALA A 24 2.53 -0.45 1.08
CA ALA A 24 1.43 -1.18 0.49
C ALA A 24 0.63 -0.36 -0.54
N THR A 25 0.38 0.92 -0.29
CA THR A 25 -0.27 1.81 -1.27
C THR A 25 0.55 1.86 -2.56
N THR A 26 1.86 2.01 -2.41
CA THR A 26 2.84 1.97 -3.51
C THR A 26 2.84 0.62 -4.24
N LEU A 27 2.82 -0.50 -3.51
CA LEU A 27 2.76 -1.85 -4.11
C LEU A 27 1.49 -2.05 -4.94
N ILE A 28 0.35 -1.59 -4.44
CA ILE A 28 -0.92 -1.64 -5.16
C ILE A 28 -0.82 -0.79 -6.43
N ALA A 29 -0.28 0.43 -6.34
CA ALA A 29 -0.10 1.31 -7.50
C ALA A 29 0.76 0.64 -8.59
N GLN A 30 1.91 0.07 -8.21
CA GLN A 30 2.81 -0.64 -9.13
C GLN A 30 2.17 -1.89 -9.74
N THR A 31 1.30 -2.57 -9.00
CA THR A 31 0.53 -3.71 -9.51
C THR A 31 -0.49 -3.29 -10.56
N LEU A 32 -1.15 -2.14 -10.36
CA LEU A 32 -2.19 -1.64 -11.25
C LEU A 32 -1.63 -0.98 -12.51
N LEU A 33 -0.47 -0.33 -12.42
CA LEU A 33 0.10 0.48 -13.52
C LEU A 33 0.22 -0.26 -14.86
N PRO A 34 0.75 -1.51 -14.93
CA PRO A 34 0.81 -2.26 -16.18
C PRO A 34 -0.54 -2.47 -16.85
N LEU A 35 -1.62 -2.62 -16.08
CA LEU A 35 -2.98 -2.85 -16.61
C LEU A 35 -3.50 -1.67 -17.43
N PHE A 36 -2.98 -0.46 -17.17
CA PHE A 36 -3.36 0.75 -17.88
C PHE A 36 -2.33 1.14 -18.93
N ALA A 37 -1.04 1.01 -18.61
CA ALA A 37 0.08 1.47 -19.44
C ALA A 37 0.14 0.81 -20.84
N GLU A 38 -0.47 -0.37 -21.03
CA GLU A 38 -0.57 -1.01 -22.35
C GLU A 38 -1.52 -0.27 -23.32
N SER A 39 -2.46 0.51 -22.80
CA SER A 39 -3.58 1.07 -23.58
C SER A 39 -3.63 2.61 -23.61
N MET A 40 -2.78 3.28 -22.84
CA MET A 40 -2.72 4.74 -22.73
C MET A 40 -1.29 5.23 -22.45
N SER A 41 -1.06 6.54 -22.48
CA SER A 41 0.25 7.08 -22.10
C SER A 41 0.54 6.83 -20.62
N GLU A 42 1.82 6.71 -20.27
CA GLU A 42 2.26 6.49 -18.89
C GLU A 42 1.72 7.56 -17.92
N GLU A 43 1.70 8.83 -18.34
CA GLU A 43 1.13 9.93 -17.57
C GLU A 43 -0.35 9.69 -17.22
N VAL A 44 -1.15 9.28 -18.21
CA VAL A 44 -2.58 9.00 -18.01
C VAL A 44 -2.78 7.72 -17.19
N ALA A 45 -1.94 6.71 -17.39
CA ALA A 45 -1.96 5.48 -16.60
C ALA A 45 -1.67 5.77 -15.12
N ARG A 46 -0.62 6.55 -14.81
CA ARG A 46 -0.28 6.97 -13.45
C ARG A 46 -1.41 7.75 -12.80
N ALA A 47 -2.02 8.72 -13.50
CA ALA A 47 -3.15 9.48 -12.98
C ALA A 47 -4.37 8.60 -12.65
N ASN A 48 -4.69 7.62 -13.51
CA ASN A 48 -5.78 6.68 -13.27
C ASN A 48 -5.50 5.77 -12.08
N VAL A 49 -4.29 5.24 -11.98
CA VAL A 49 -3.87 4.39 -10.85
C VAL A 49 -3.93 5.17 -9.54
N GLN A 50 -3.40 6.40 -9.51
CA GLN A 50 -3.46 7.25 -8.33
C GLN A 50 -4.91 7.46 -7.89
N GLY A 51 -5.82 7.78 -8.82
CA GLY A 51 -7.25 7.88 -8.52
C GLY A 51 -7.82 6.61 -7.88
N ILE A 52 -7.49 5.42 -8.40
CA ILE A 52 -7.98 4.15 -7.84
C ILE A 52 -7.44 3.93 -6.41
N VAL A 53 -6.15 4.16 -6.19
CA VAL A 53 -5.53 3.95 -4.88
C VAL A 53 -6.05 4.96 -3.85
N THR A 54 -6.32 6.20 -4.26
CA THR A 54 -6.99 7.21 -3.42
C THR A 54 -8.39 6.76 -2.99
N GLU A 55 -9.22 6.25 -3.91
CA GLU A 55 -10.55 5.73 -3.56
C GLU A 55 -10.47 4.52 -2.62
N LEU A 56 -9.47 3.65 -2.78
CA LEU A 56 -9.21 2.56 -1.84
C LEU A 56 -8.82 3.08 -0.45
N ALA A 57 -8.00 4.13 -0.36
CA ALA A 57 -7.65 4.74 0.92
C ALA A 57 -8.88 5.34 1.61
N TYR A 58 -9.76 6.03 0.88
CA TYR A 58 -11.03 6.51 1.44
C TYR A 58 -11.92 5.38 1.96
N LEU A 59 -11.97 4.23 1.27
CA LEU A 59 -12.67 3.05 1.77
C LEU A 59 -12.09 2.58 3.11
N PHE A 60 -10.76 2.56 3.26
CA PHE A 60 -10.13 2.16 4.52
C PHE A 60 -10.28 3.20 5.63
N ASP A 61 -10.38 4.48 5.31
CA ASP A 61 -10.52 5.55 6.30
C ASP A 61 -11.95 5.69 6.80
N GLU A 62 -12.89 5.78 5.86
CA GLU A 62 -14.28 6.17 6.12
C GLU A 62 -15.30 5.03 5.93
N GLY A 63 -14.86 3.91 5.36
CA GLY A 63 -15.72 2.75 5.15
C GLY A 63 -16.32 2.24 6.46
N ALA A 64 -17.60 1.89 6.41
CA ALA A 64 -18.30 1.30 7.54
C ALA A 64 -19.22 0.18 7.07
N ILE A 65 -19.18 -0.93 7.79
CA ILE A 65 -20.05 -2.08 7.59
C ILE A 65 -20.94 -2.20 8.83
N GLU A 66 -22.25 -2.09 8.63
CA GLU A 66 -23.24 -2.23 9.71
C GLU A 66 -23.87 -3.63 9.73
N ILE A 67 -23.65 -4.39 10.81
CA ILE A 67 -24.20 -5.74 10.98
C ILE A 67 -24.73 -5.89 12.41
N GLY A 68 -26.03 -6.19 12.53
CA GLY A 68 -26.66 -6.45 13.84
C GLY A 68 -26.63 -5.24 14.79
N GLY A 69 -26.71 -4.02 14.26
CA GLY A 69 -26.66 -2.78 15.04
C GLY A 69 -25.26 -2.38 15.52
N LYS A 70 -24.22 -3.02 15.01
CA LYS A 70 -22.81 -2.68 15.26
C LYS A 70 -22.15 -2.19 13.97
N SER A 71 -21.23 -1.24 14.09
CA SER A 71 -20.42 -0.74 12.99
C SER A 71 -19.00 -1.33 13.06
N TYR A 72 -18.46 -1.69 11.90
CA TYR A 72 -17.12 -2.22 11.71
C TYR A 72 -16.43 -1.41 10.62
N MET A 73 -15.26 -0.84 10.91
CA MET A 73 -14.45 -0.12 9.94
C MET A 73 -13.37 -1.05 9.37
N PRO A 74 -13.17 -1.11 8.05
CA PRO A 74 -12.07 -1.85 7.47
C PRO A 74 -10.75 -1.18 7.85
N ARG A 75 -9.73 -2.00 8.09
CA ARG A 75 -8.35 -1.55 8.34
C ARG A 75 -7.39 -2.51 7.66
N LEU A 76 -6.30 -1.96 7.13
CA LEU A 76 -5.20 -2.77 6.63
C LEU A 76 -4.40 -3.32 7.82
N ALA A 77 -4.28 -4.64 7.93
CA ALA A 77 -3.52 -5.30 9.00
C ALA A 77 -2.33 -6.03 8.40
N PHE A 78 -1.12 -5.73 8.87
CA PHE A 78 0.09 -6.46 8.49
C PHE A 78 0.39 -7.53 9.51
N VAL A 79 0.89 -8.67 9.04
CA VAL A 79 1.31 -9.79 9.88
C VAL A 79 2.78 -10.09 9.62
N ASP A 80 3.50 -10.49 10.67
CA ASP A 80 4.88 -10.95 10.56
C ASP A 80 4.95 -12.38 9.98
N GLU A 81 6.17 -12.89 9.83
CA GLU A 81 6.43 -14.24 9.31
C GLU A 81 5.81 -15.36 10.17
N GLN A 82 5.48 -15.08 11.43
CA GLN A 82 4.83 -16.01 12.35
C GLN A 82 3.30 -15.83 12.38
N GLY A 83 2.76 -14.88 11.61
CA GLY A 83 1.35 -14.57 11.52
C GLY A 83 0.83 -13.66 12.64
N ALA A 84 1.71 -13.05 13.45
CA ALA A 84 1.29 -12.10 14.46
C ALA A 84 1.04 -10.73 13.84
N ILE A 85 -0.06 -10.08 14.24
CA ILE A 85 -0.42 -8.74 13.76
C ILE A 85 0.61 -7.73 14.28
N LEU A 86 1.13 -6.88 13.39
CA LEU A 86 2.04 -5.82 13.76
C LEU A 86 1.34 -4.82 14.71
N PRO A 87 1.99 -4.41 15.82
CA PRO A 87 1.46 -3.38 16.70
C PRO A 87 1.18 -2.07 15.94
N GLY A 88 0.14 -1.34 16.36
CA GLY A 88 -0.18 -0.03 15.78
C GLY A 88 -1.30 -0.02 14.74
N VAL A 89 -1.85 -1.18 14.34
CA VAL A 89 -3.00 -1.28 13.41
C VAL A 89 -4.20 -0.43 13.82
N ALA A 90 -4.45 -0.25 15.12
CA ALA A 90 -5.54 0.56 15.64
C ALA A 90 -5.22 2.07 15.67
N ALA A 91 -3.95 2.45 15.55
CA ALA A 91 -3.49 3.84 15.59
C ALA A 91 -3.49 4.49 14.21
N LEU A 92 -3.34 3.70 13.15
CA LEU A 92 -3.50 4.19 11.78
C LEU A 92 -4.96 4.63 11.57
N THR A 93 -5.14 5.94 11.52
CA THR A 93 -6.47 6.56 11.34
C THR A 93 -6.70 6.95 9.89
N THR A 94 -5.61 7.17 9.15
CA THR A 94 -5.64 7.92 7.89
C THR A 94 -4.69 7.31 6.85
N MET A 95 -5.19 6.42 6.01
CA MET A 95 -4.47 5.83 4.89
C MET A 95 -4.35 6.80 3.71
N HIS A 96 -5.24 7.78 3.57
CA HIS A 96 -5.13 8.76 2.47
C HIS A 96 -3.88 9.64 2.56
N GLU A 97 -3.31 9.82 3.74
CA GLU A 97 -2.03 10.52 3.89
C GLU A 97 -0.88 9.74 3.21
N CYS A 98 -1.03 8.42 3.02
CA CYS A 98 -0.06 7.53 2.38
C CYS A 98 -0.24 7.39 0.85
N VAL A 99 -1.08 8.20 0.19
CA VAL A 99 -1.35 8.09 -1.27
C VAL A 99 -1.04 9.35 -2.07
N GLU A 100 -0.55 10.42 -1.44
CA GLU A 100 -0.27 11.68 -2.14
C GLU A 100 0.91 11.51 -3.13
N ASP A 101 1.93 10.73 -2.77
CA ASP A 101 3.19 10.60 -3.51
C ASP A 101 3.50 9.13 -3.92
N LEU A 102 2.48 8.37 -4.34
CA LEU A 102 2.56 6.92 -4.64
C LEU A 102 3.74 6.48 -5.53
N PHE A 103 4.20 7.35 -6.43
CA PHE A 103 5.28 7.06 -7.36
C PHE A 103 6.59 7.79 -7.03
N ASP A 104 6.58 8.68 -6.05
CA ASP A 104 7.70 9.51 -5.61
C ASP A 104 8.21 9.03 -4.24
N ILE A 105 8.73 7.81 -4.24
CA ILE A 105 9.14 7.10 -3.03
C ILE A 105 10.37 7.78 -2.41
N ASP A 106 10.30 8.09 -1.13
CA ASP A 106 11.41 8.69 -0.39
C ASP A 106 12.67 7.81 -0.56
N PRO A 107 13.78 8.34 -1.11
CA PRO A 107 15.05 7.62 -1.19
C PRO A 107 15.54 7.10 0.17
N ALA A 108 15.14 7.75 1.28
CA ALA A 108 15.44 7.32 2.64
C ALA A 108 14.60 6.12 3.11
N ALA A 109 13.43 5.88 2.51
CA ALA A 109 12.66 4.64 2.73
C ALA A 109 13.39 3.41 2.14
N GLN A 110 14.34 3.65 1.22
CA GLN A 110 15.19 2.67 0.56
C GLN A 110 14.43 1.50 -0.10
N ILE A 111 13.13 1.67 -0.34
CA ILE A 111 12.25 0.69 -0.98
C ILE A 111 12.75 0.41 -2.41
N THR A 112 13.09 -0.84 -2.69
CA THR A 112 13.43 -1.31 -4.04
C THR A 112 12.34 -2.22 -4.58
N PHE A 113 12.08 -2.17 -5.89
CA PHE A 113 11.15 -3.06 -6.58
C PHE A 113 11.94 -4.08 -7.36
N GLU A 114 11.73 -5.36 -7.07
CA GLU A 114 12.17 -6.43 -7.96
C GLU A 114 11.28 -6.43 -9.22
N GLU A 115 11.90 -6.61 -10.40
CA GLU A 115 11.13 -6.75 -11.65
C GLU A 115 10.17 -7.94 -11.51
N PRO A 116 8.92 -7.80 -11.98
CA PRO A 116 7.97 -8.89 -11.88
C PRO A 116 8.45 -10.13 -12.64
N GLU A 117 8.65 -11.24 -11.90
CA GLU A 117 8.85 -12.54 -12.51
C GLU A 117 7.53 -13.00 -13.16
N TYR A 118 7.57 -13.19 -14.48
CA TYR A 118 6.54 -13.84 -15.28
C TYR A 118 6.99 -15.28 -15.53
N ASP A 119 6.25 -16.26 -15.00
CA ASP A 119 6.41 -17.65 -15.43
C ASP A 119 6.01 -17.71 -16.93
N GLU A 120 6.93 -18.13 -17.80
CA GLU A 120 6.68 -18.35 -19.24
C GLU A 120 5.61 -19.44 -19.51
#